data_AF-G0S1W4-F1
#
_entry.id   AF-G0S1W4-F1
#
_cell.length_a   1.000
_cell.length_b   1.000
_cell.length_c   1.000
_cell.angle_alpha   90.00
_cell.angle_beta   90.00
_cell.angle_gamma   90.00
#
_symmetry.space_group_name_H-M   'P 1'
#
loop_
_entity.id
_entity.type
_entity.pdbx_description
1 polymer ?
#
loop_
_entity_poly.entity_id
_entity_poly.type
_entity_poly.pdbx_seq_one_letter_code
_entity_poly.pdbx_strand_id
1 'polypeptide(L)'
;MSVDSSGMEPPPLPSDGPEEPKHGGHTRFELELEFVQALSNPEYVNWLASRKYLMNPAFVAYLDYLQYWSRPPYLKYLTYPTATLRMLQLLQSERFRQEILVPDVAWQLRLEGMKAAVLWHKEG
;
A
#
# COMPACT_ATOMS: atom_id res chain seq x y z
N MET A 1 -2.90 22.29 -7.16
CA MET A 1 -4.28 21.89 -6.85
C MET A 1 -4.17 20.77 -5.83
N SER A 2 -4.40 21.08 -4.56
CA SER A 2 -4.42 20.07 -3.49
C SER A 2 -5.74 19.32 -3.61
N VAL A 3 -5.68 18.10 -4.12
CA VAL A 3 -6.78 17.16 -4.02
C VAL A 3 -6.89 16.78 -2.55
N ASP A 4 -7.94 17.27 -1.92
CA ASP A 4 -8.25 17.01 -0.51
C ASP A 4 -8.72 15.56 -0.38
N SER A 5 -7.80 14.64 -0.05
CA SER A 5 -8.08 13.21 0.13
C SER A 5 -8.97 12.92 1.35
N SER A 6 -9.27 13.92 2.18
CA SER A 6 -9.98 13.79 3.45
C SER A 6 -11.47 13.44 3.34
N GLY A 7 -12.02 13.40 2.12
CA GLY A 7 -13.45 13.16 1.87
C GLY A 7 -13.85 11.73 1.48
N MET A 8 -12.92 10.78 1.31
CA MET A 8 -13.28 9.39 0.98
C MET A 8 -13.40 8.55 2.25
N GLU A 9 -14.61 8.09 2.54
CA GLU A 9 -14.88 7.18 3.65
C GLU A 9 -14.33 5.77 3.34
N PRO A 10 -13.69 5.10 4.31
CA PRO A 10 -13.28 3.70 4.18
C PRO A 10 -14.47 2.78 3.87
N PRO A 11 -14.27 1.67 3.15
CA PRO A 11 -15.32 0.71 2.91
C PRO A 11 -15.79 0.07 4.24
N PRO A 12 -17.07 -0.36 4.32
CA PRO A 12 -17.58 -1.15 5.42
C PRO A 12 -16.77 -2.44 5.58
N LEU A 13 -16.72 -2.96 6.81
CA LEU A 13 -16.11 -4.26 7.05
C LEU A 13 -16.93 -5.36 6.37
N PRO A 14 -16.29 -6.47 5.95
CA PRO A 14 -17.00 -7.62 5.41
C PRO A 14 -18.08 -8.20 6.35
N SER A 15 -17.99 -7.93 7.65
CA SER A 15 -18.93 -8.38 8.68
C SER A 15 -20.11 -7.43 8.92
N ASP A 16 -20.03 -6.16 8.51
CA ASP A 16 -20.86 -5.08 9.08
C ASP A 16 -21.88 -4.48 8.09
N GLY A 17 -21.91 -4.91 6.82
CA GLY A 17 -22.61 -4.15 5.77
C GLY A 17 -23.49 -4.99 4.81
N PRO A 18 -24.49 -4.33 4.17
CA PRO A 18 -25.33 -4.94 3.13
C PRO A 18 -24.50 -5.32 1.89
N GLU A 19 -25.08 -6.02 0.91
CA GLU A 19 -24.39 -6.38 -0.34
C GLU A 19 -23.80 -5.11 -1.01
N GLU A 20 -22.50 -4.89 -0.83
CA GLU A 20 -21.76 -3.88 -1.58
C GLU A 20 -21.81 -4.21 -3.07
N PRO A 21 -21.88 -3.20 -3.95
CA PRO A 21 -21.70 -3.40 -5.38
C PRO A 21 -20.38 -4.14 -5.66
N LYS A 22 -20.49 -5.32 -6.26
CA LYS A 22 -19.32 -6.13 -6.63
C LYS A 22 -18.80 -5.71 -7.99
N HIS A 23 -17.49 -5.51 -8.08
CA HIS A 23 -16.78 -5.26 -9.33
C HIS A 23 -16.00 -6.52 -9.70
N GLY A 24 -16.42 -7.20 -10.76
CA GLY A 24 -15.81 -8.47 -11.15
C GLY A 24 -15.94 -9.58 -10.09
N GLY A 25 -16.96 -9.51 -9.23
CA GLY A 25 -17.17 -10.45 -8.12
C GLY A 25 -16.54 -10.05 -6.79
N HIS A 26 -15.77 -8.97 -6.75
CA HIS A 26 -15.08 -8.49 -5.54
C HIS A 26 -15.66 -7.19 -5.01
N THR A 27 -15.67 -7.06 -3.69
CA THR A 27 -16.04 -5.83 -2.99
C THR A 27 -14.92 -4.79 -3.08
N ARG A 28 -15.23 -3.52 -2.79
CA ARG A 28 -14.22 -2.47 -2.73
C ARG A 28 -13.17 -2.79 -1.67
N PHE A 29 -13.60 -3.28 -0.52
CA PHE A 29 -12.73 -3.72 0.56
C PHE A 29 -11.69 -4.74 0.10
N GLU A 30 -12.12 -5.79 -0.61
CA GLU A 30 -11.23 -6.86 -1.10
C GLU A 30 -10.20 -6.33 -2.10
N LEU A 31 -10.65 -5.47 -3.03
CA LEU A 31 -9.78 -4.86 -4.04
C LEU A 31 -8.73 -3.93 -3.40
N GLU A 32 -9.16 -3.09 -2.45
CA GLU A 32 -8.25 -2.21 -1.72
C GLU A 32 -7.26 -3.00 -0.86
N LEU A 33 -7.72 -4.09 -0.22
CA LEU A 33 -6.87 -4.98 0.58
C LEU A 33 -5.80 -5.67 -0.27
N GLU A 34 -6.18 -6.25 -1.41
CA GLU A 34 -5.24 -6.89 -2.32
C GLU A 34 -4.22 -5.87 -2.84
N PHE A 35 -4.70 -4.71 -3.29
CA PHE A 35 -3.84 -3.63 -3.78
C PHE A 35 -2.82 -3.17 -2.74
N VAL A 36 -3.28 -2.90 -1.52
CA VAL A 36 -2.41 -2.44 -0.43
C VAL A 36 -1.38 -3.51 -0.06
N GLN A 37 -1.76 -4.78 -0.03
CA GLN A 37 -0.79 -5.86 0.19
C GLN A 37 0.21 -5.99 -0.96
N ALA A 38 -0.19 -5.77 -2.21
CA ALA A 38 0.72 -5.79 -3.36
C ALA A 38 1.81 -4.71 -3.28
N LEU A 39 1.53 -3.56 -2.62
CA LEU A 39 2.53 -2.52 -2.39
C LEU A 39 3.72 -3.00 -1.55
N SER A 40 3.58 -4.08 -0.76
CA SER A 40 4.72 -4.68 -0.05
C SER A 40 5.83 -5.16 -0.98
N ASN A 41 5.56 -5.38 -2.27
CA ASN A 41 6.56 -5.77 -3.26
C ASN A 41 7.24 -4.53 -3.88
N PRO A 42 8.54 -4.28 -3.60
CA PRO A 42 9.25 -3.12 -4.17
C PRO A 42 9.32 -3.12 -5.70
N GLU A 43 9.33 -4.30 -6.34
CA GLU A 43 9.35 -4.40 -7.81
C GLU A 43 8.02 -3.94 -8.41
N TYR A 44 6.90 -4.24 -7.75
CA TYR A 44 5.59 -3.74 -8.15
C TYR A 44 5.50 -2.22 -8.01
N VAL A 45 6.07 -1.67 -6.93
CA VAL A 45 6.15 -0.22 -6.73
C VAL A 45 7.05 0.46 -7.76
N ASN A 46 8.19 -0.14 -8.10
CA ASN A 46 9.04 0.34 -9.20
C ASN A 46 8.28 0.32 -10.54
N TRP A 47 7.51 -0.74 -10.80
CA TRP A 47 6.66 -0.80 -11.99
C TRP A 47 5.62 0.33 -12.00
N LEU A 48 4.95 0.62 -10.88
CA LEU A 48 4.04 1.77 -10.76
C LEU A 48 4.75 3.11 -11.04
N ALA A 49 5.97 3.26 -10.55
CA ALA A 49 6.81 4.44 -10.80
C ALA A 49 7.15 4.59 -12.29
N SER A 50 7.56 3.49 -12.96
CA SER A 50 7.91 3.47 -14.38
C SER A 50 6.75 3.87 -15.30
N ARG A 51 5.51 3.56 -14.88
CA ARG A 51 4.27 3.95 -15.55
C ARG A 51 3.78 5.36 -15.20
N LYS A 52 4.54 6.10 -14.39
CA LYS A 52 4.26 7.45 -13.91
C LYS A 52 3.01 7.56 -13.03
N TYR A 53 2.50 6.45 -12.48
CA TYR A 53 1.37 6.50 -11.54
C TYR A 53 1.73 7.27 -10.27
N LEU A 54 2.95 7.09 -9.75
CA LEU A 54 3.43 7.77 -8.54
C LEU A 54 3.63 9.29 -8.72
N MET A 55 3.56 9.80 -9.95
CA MET A 55 3.64 11.23 -10.26
C MET A 55 2.26 11.86 -10.45
N ASN A 56 1.20 11.05 -10.55
CA ASN A 56 -0.16 11.53 -10.70
C ASN A 56 -0.69 12.00 -9.33
N PRO A 57 -1.07 13.28 -9.15
CA PRO A 57 -1.55 13.79 -7.87
C PRO A 57 -2.81 13.07 -7.38
N ALA A 58 -3.70 12.62 -8.28
CA ALA A 58 -4.88 11.85 -7.90
C ALA A 58 -4.51 10.48 -7.32
N PHE A 59 -3.46 9.84 -7.86
CA PHE A 59 -2.97 8.56 -7.34
C PHE A 59 -2.25 8.73 -6.00
N VAL A 60 -1.48 9.81 -5.84
CA VAL A 60 -0.85 10.13 -4.55
C VAL A 60 -1.89 10.40 -3.46
N ALA A 61 -2.97 11.13 -3.78
CA ALA A 61 -4.10 11.30 -2.88
C ALA A 61 -4.78 9.98 -2.50
N TYR A 62 -4.89 9.05 -3.46
CA TYR A 62 -5.41 7.71 -3.19
C TYR A 62 -4.50 6.91 -2.24
N LEU A 63 -3.16 6.98 -2.42
CA LEU A 63 -2.22 6.35 -1.49
C LEU A 63 -2.30 6.94 -0.08
N ASP A 64 -2.54 8.25 0.04
CA ASP A 64 -2.80 8.91 1.32
C ASP A 64 -4.12 8.43 1.96
N TYR A 65 -5.19 8.34 1.18
CA TYR A 65 -6.45 7.74 1.62
C TYR A 65 -6.23 6.34 2.20
N LEU A 66 -5.49 5.47 1.51
CA LEU A 66 -5.22 4.09 1.96
C LEU A 66 -4.47 3.99 3.29
N GLN A 67 -3.95 5.08 3.86
CA GLN A 67 -3.34 5.08 5.19
C GLN A 67 -4.33 4.65 6.29
N TYR A 68 -5.64 4.65 6.04
CA TYR A 68 -6.63 4.12 6.97
C TYR A 68 -6.37 2.64 7.36
N TRP A 69 -5.73 1.85 6.49
CA TRP A 69 -5.34 0.46 6.78
C TRP A 69 -4.41 0.31 7.99
N SER A 70 -3.73 1.39 8.40
CA SER A 70 -2.90 1.42 9.62
C SER A 70 -3.71 1.43 10.93
N ARG A 71 -5.01 1.70 10.86
CA ARG A 71 -5.87 1.90 12.04
C ARG A 71 -6.77 0.67 12.27
N PRO A 72 -7.11 0.34 13.53
CA PRO A 72 -8.22 -0.56 13.81
C PRO A 72 -9.52 0.00 13.20
N PRO A 73 -10.46 -0.83 12.73
CA PRO A 73 -10.47 -2.30 12.74
C PRO A 73 -9.78 -2.97 11.53
N TYR A 74 -9.20 -2.20 10.60
CA TYR A 74 -8.69 -2.67 9.31
C TYR A 74 -7.34 -3.38 9.39
N LEU A 75 -6.48 -2.94 10.31
CA LEU A 75 -5.10 -3.44 10.46
C LEU A 75 -4.99 -4.98 10.52
N LYS A 76 -5.98 -5.64 11.15
CA LYS A 76 -5.99 -7.10 11.37
C LYS A 76 -6.10 -7.93 10.09
N TYR A 77 -6.49 -7.31 8.98
CA TYR A 77 -6.65 -7.99 7.69
C TYR A 77 -5.36 -8.01 6.86
N LEU A 78 -4.32 -7.26 7.24
CA LEU A 78 -3.05 -7.27 6.53
C LEU A 78 -2.24 -8.53 6.89
N THR A 79 -1.79 -9.27 5.87
CA THR A 79 -0.93 -10.46 6.07
C THR A 79 0.46 -10.08 6.58
N TYR A 80 1.03 -8.98 6.05
CA TYR A 80 2.37 -8.48 6.40
C TYR A 80 2.30 -6.99 6.78
N PRO A 81 1.71 -6.65 7.94
CA PRO A 81 1.38 -5.26 8.29
C PRO A 81 2.62 -4.36 8.29
N THR A 82 3.75 -4.81 8.83
CA THR A 82 4.98 -4.00 8.91
C THR A 82 5.50 -3.61 7.53
N ALA A 83 5.60 -4.56 6.59
CA ALA A 83 6.13 -4.30 5.25
C ALA A 83 5.20 -3.38 4.45
N THR A 84 3.89 -3.70 4.47
CA THR A 84 2.85 -2.95 3.76
C THR A 84 2.80 -1.51 4.23
N LEU A 85 2.68 -1.29 5.55
CA LEU A 85 2.54 0.05 6.11
C LEU A 85 3.83 0.86 5.94
N ARG A 86 5.01 0.24 6.07
CA ARG A 86 6.27 0.92 5.79
C ARG A 86 6.34 1.42 4.36
N MET A 87 5.96 0.60 3.38
CA MET A 87 5.95 1.05 1.99
C MET A 87 4.95 2.20 1.78
N LEU A 88 3.74 2.06 2.33
CA LEU A 88 2.70 3.08 2.18
C LEU A 88 3.13 4.44 2.77
N GLN A 89 3.86 4.43 3.89
CA GLN A 89 4.47 5.62 4.48
C GLN A 89 5.59 6.20 3.60
N LEU A 90 6.50 5.36 3.09
CA LEU A 90 7.57 5.80 2.20
C LEU A 90 7.02 6.46 0.94
N LEU A 91 5.94 5.92 0.38
CA LEU A 91 5.26 6.44 -0.80
C LEU A 91 4.63 7.83 -0.60
N GLN A 92 4.47 8.32 0.64
CA GLN A 92 4.03 9.70 0.88
C GLN A 92 5.13 10.72 0.60
N SER A 93 6.41 10.31 0.66
CA SER A 93 7.54 11.17 0.31
C SER A 93 7.68 11.28 -1.21
N GLU A 94 7.56 12.50 -1.75
CA GLU A 94 7.79 12.76 -3.18
C GLU A 94 9.20 12.34 -3.62
N ARG A 95 10.20 12.61 -2.78
CA ARG A 95 11.58 12.19 -3.01
C ARG A 95 11.67 10.68 -3.21
N PHE A 96 11.04 9.89 -2.33
CA PHE A 96 11.06 8.44 -2.43
C PHE A 96 10.35 7.96 -3.70
N ARG A 97 9.22 8.57 -4.08
CA ARG A 97 8.51 8.25 -5.32
C ARG A 97 9.37 8.44 -6.58
N GLN A 98 10.33 9.37 -6.53
CA GLN A 98 11.31 9.58 -7.61
C GLN A 98 12.46 8.57 -7.51
N GLU A 99 12.98 8.32 -6.31
CA GLU A 99 14.11 7.39 -6.09
C GLU A 99 13.76 5.94 -6.46
N ILE A 100 12.55 5.48 -6.13
CA ILE A 100 12.12 4.09 -6.40
C ILE A 100 12.00 3.78 -7.90
N LEU A 101 12.06 4.79 -8.78
CA LEU A 101 12.15 4.59 -10.23
C LEU A 101 13.46 3.89 -10.62
N VAL A 102 14.54 4.10 -9.87
CA VAL A 102 15.83 3.45 -10.08
C VAL A 102 15.72 1.99 -9.64
N PRO A 103 15.90 1.01 -10.54
CA PRO A 103 15.70 -0.42 -10.22
C PRO A 103 16.54 -0.90 -9.03
N ASP A 104 17.74 -0.36 -8.86
CA ASP A 104 18.63 -0.70 -7.74
C ASP A 104 18.00 -0.37 -6.38
N VAL A 105 17.21 0.71 -6.28
CA VAL A 105 16.54 1.08 -5.02
C VAL A 105 15.50 0.02 -4.63
N ALA A 106 14.73 -0.48 -5.59
CA ALA A 106 13.77 -1.56 -5.36
C ALA A 106 14.46 -2.87 -4.97
N TRP A 107 15.58 -3.19 -5.62
CA TRP A 107 16.41 -4.34 -5.27
C TRP A 107 16.95 -4.26 -3.83
N GLN A 108 17.50 -3.11 -3.43
CA GLN A 108 18.01 -2.90 -2.08
C GLN A 108 16.91 -3.04 -1.03
N LEU A 109 15.74 -2.43 -1.24
CA LEU A 109 14.59 -2.57 -0.34
C LEU A 109 14.16 -4.02 -0.16
N ARG A 110 14.16 -4.79 -1.25
CA ARG A 110 13.85 -6.22 -1.22
C ARG A 110 14.87 -6.99 -0.38
N LEU A 111 16.16 -6.72 -0.56
CA LEU A 111 17.23 -7.33 0.24
C LEU A 111 17.14 -6.94 1.72
N GLU A 112 16.84 -5.68 2.03
CA GLU A 112 16.61 -5.21 3.41
C GLU A 112 15.43 -5.93 4.05
N GLY A 113 14.32 -6.08 3.34
CA GLY A 113 13.15 -6.83 3.79
C GLY A 113 13.47 -8.30 4.09
N MET A 114 14.25 -8.96 3.22
CA MET A 114 14.70 -10.34 3.44
C MET A 114 15.61 -10.47 4.66
N LYS A 115 16.57 -9.54 4.84
CA LYS A 115 17.46 -9.52 6.01
C LYS A 115 16.67 -9.35 7.31
N ALA A 116 15.70 -8.43 7.33
CA ALA A 116 14.82 -8.26 8.46
C ALA A 116 14.09 -9.57 8.78
N ALA A 117 13.40 -10.18 7.81
CA ALA A 117 12.69 -11.45 8.04
C ALA A 117 13.59 -12.58 8.59
N VAL A 118 14.83 -12.70 8.12
CA VAL A 118 15.79 -13.71 8.59
C VAL A 118 16.25 -13.45 10.04
N LEU A 119 16.47 -12.18 10.42
CA LEU A 119 16.86 -11.83 11.79
C LEU A 119 15.76 -12.19 12.79
N TRP A 120 14.49 -11.91 12.45
CA TRP A 120 13.34 -12.26 13.29
C TRP A 120 13.20 -13.78 13.48
N HIS A 121 13.52 -14.59 12.46
CA HIS A 121 13.52 -16.05 12.57
C HIS A 121 14.69 -16.64 13.38
N LYS A 122 15.75 -15.87 13.64
CA LYS A 122 16.89 -16.32 14.46
C LYS A 122 16.76 -15.94 15.94
N GLU A 123 15.84 -15.04 16.27
CA GLU A 123 15.63 -14.51 17.63
C GLU A 123 14.40 -15.12 18.34
N GLY A 124 13.71 -16.09 17.72
CA GLY A 124 12.63 -16.89 18.32
C GLY A 124 13.02 -18.36 18.42
#